data_AF-A0AAD1SFN5-F1
#
_entry.id   AF-A0AAD1SFN5-F1
#
_cell.length_a   1.000
_cell.length_b   1.000
_cell.length_c   1.000
_cell.angle_alpha   90.00
_cell.angle_beta   90.00
_cell.angle_gamma   90.00
#
_symmetry.space_group_name_H-M   'P 1'
#
loop_
_entity.id
_entity.type
_entity.pdbx_description
1 polymer ?
#
loop_
_entity_poly.entity_id
_entity_poly.type
_entity_poly.pdbx_seq_one_letter_code
_entity_poly.pdbx_strand_id
1 'polypeptide(L)'
;MGQRLNQIAEFLREFMLTSVSTEAAELIESPIDEEEISNAIKLAKIGKSLGPDGFSVGYYKKFAHQLVHQLTKVLNVVAGEKKMYQNLWEPQSLWERPGDLRHLSPNLPSYCGRQTPHKGI
;
A
#
# COMPACT_ATOMS: atom_id res chain seq x y z
N MET A 1 16.24 26.01 18.09
CA MET A 1 15.62 24.71 17.74
C MET A 1 14.09 24.76 17.54
N GLY A 2 13.38 25.85 17.88
CA GLY A 2 11.90 25.88 17.86
C GLY A 2 11.21 26.25 16.54
N GLN A 3 11.89 26.86 15.57
CA GLN A 3 11.20 27.38 14.37
C GLN A 3 10.73 26.29 13.39
N ARG A 4 11.48 25.20 13.23
CA ARG A 4 11.06 24.08 12.37
C ARG A 4 9.82 23.36 12.89
N LEU A 5 9.71 23.18 14.20
CA LEU A 5 8.55 22.51 14.80
C LEU A 5 7.27 23.34 14.63
N ASN A 6 7.38 24.66 14.75
CA ASN A 6 6.25 25.56 14.53
C ASN A 6 5.79 25.55 13.07
N GLN A 7 6.73 25.56 12.11
CA GLN A 7 6.42 25.46 10.68
C GLN A 7 5.72 24.14 10.34
N ILE A 8 6.17 23.02 10.91
CA ILE A 8 5.52 21.71 10.75
C ILE A 8 4.10 21.75 11.37
N ALA A 9 3.95 22.30 12.57
CA ALA A 9 2.65 22.38 13.23
C ALA A 9 1.64 23.31 12.55
N GLU A 10 2.09 24.35 11.84
CA GLU A 10 1.23 25.18 10.99
C GLU A 10 0.86 24.47 9.69
N PHE A 11 1.82 23.85 9.03
CA PHE A 11 1.60 23.05 7.82
C PHE A 11 0.58 21.91 8.05
N LEU A 12 0.72 21.16 9.15
CA LEU A 12 -0.22 20.08 9.47
C LEU A 12 -1.63 20.61 9.77
N ARG A 13 -1.75 21.84 10.31
CA ARG A 13 -3.03 22.52 10.57
C ARG A 13 -3.70 22.97 9.29
N GLU A 14 -2.93 23.51 8.36
CA GLU A 14 -3.39 23.95 7.04
C GLU A 14 -3.97 22.78 6.24
N PHE A 15 -3.36 21.59 6.33
CA PHE A 15 -3.82 20.38 5.67
C PHE A 15 -4.93 19.62 6.41
N MET A 16 -5.46 20.16 7.52
CA MET A 16 -6.52 19.53 8.33
C MET A 16 -6.31 18.05 8.60
N LEU A 17 -5.07 17.65 8.89
CA LEU A 17 -4.80 16.29 9.35
C LEU A 17 -5.49 16.13 10.70
N THR A 18 -6.63 15.43 10.68
CA THR A 18 -7.42 15.15 11.87
C THR A 18 -6.51 14.39 12.82
N SER A 19 -6.27 14.92 14.02
CA SER A 19 -5.54 14.19 15.04
C SER A 19 -6.28 12.88 15.28
N VAL A 20 -5.58 11.75 15.13
CA VAL A 20 -6.15 10.44 15.43
C VAL A 20 -6.69 10.48 16.86
N SER A 21 -7.97 10.13 17.02
CA SER A 21 -8.57 10.11 18.36
C SER A 21 -7.89 9.03 19.21
N THR A 22 -7.93 9.19 20.52
CA THR A 22 -7.34 8.23 21.46
C THR A 22 -7.90 6.82 21.26
N GLU A 23 -9.19 6.72 20.95
CA GLU A 23 -9.87 5.44 20.70
C GLU A 23 -9.38 4.78 19.40
N ALA A 24 -9.16 5.58 18.35
CA ALA A 24 -8.64 5.06 17.08
C ALA A 24 -7.17 4.61 17.22
N ALA A 25 -6.38 5.30 18.05
CA ALA A 25 -5.01 4.89 18.34
C ALA A 25 -4.97 3.56 19.10
N GLU A 26 -5.80 3.41 20.14
CA GLU A 26 -5.93 2.16 20.90
C GLU A 26 -6.39 0.98 20.02
N LEU A 27 -7.31 1.22 19.08
CA LEU A 27 -7.76 0.21 18.12
C LEU A 27 -6.61 -0.24 17.20
N ILE A 28 -5.79 0.69 16.71
CA ILE A 28 -4.64 0.37 15.83
C ILE A 28 -3.56 -0.43 16.58
N GLU A 29 -3.40 -0.19 17.88
CA GLU A 29 -2.45 -0.93 18.71
C GLU A 29 -2.98 -2.28 19.21
N SER A 30 -4.26 -2.54 19.02
CA SER A 30 -4.88 -3.82 19.39
C SER A 30 -4.40 -4.96 18.48
N PRO A 31 -4.39 -6.22 18.98
CA PRO A 31 -3.97 -7.36 18.17
C PRO A 31 -4.94 -7.61 17.02
N ILE A 32 -4.39 -8.02 15.87
CA ILE A 32 -5.15 -8.30 14.65
C ILE A 32 -5.94 -9.59 14.84
N ASP A 33 -7.22 -9.54 14.50
CA ASP A 33 -8.13 -10.69 14.57
C ASP A 33 -8.20 -11.49 13.26
N GLU A 34 -8.57 -12.76 13.35
CA GLU A 34 -8.79 -13.63 12.19
C GLU A 34 -9.93 -13.13 11.29
N GLU A 35 -10.97 -12.51 11.87
CA GLU A 35 -12.07 -11.93 11.09
C GLU A 35 -11.59 -10.76 10.22
N GLU A 36 -10.73 -9.90 10.76
CA GLU A 36 -10.17 -8.76 10.01
C GLU A 36 -9.39 -9.22 8.78
N ILE A 37 -8.56 -10.26 8.93
CA ILE A 37 -7.80 -10.83 7.82
C ILE A 37 -8.72 -11.50 6.80
N SER A 38 -9.70 -12.27 7.27
CA SER A 38 -10.71 -12.89 6.40
C SER A 38 -11.45 -11.84 5.56
N ASN A 39 -11.86 -10.74 6.19
CA ASN A 39 -12.53 -9.63 5.53
C ASN A 39 -11.59 -8.89 4.57
N ALA A 40 -10.32 -8.67 4.94
CA ALA A 40 -9.32 -8.07 4.07
C ALA A 40 -9.09 -8.90 2.79
N ILE A 41 -8.97 -10.23 2.92
CA ILE A 41 -8.82 -11.15 1.79
C ILE A 41 -10.05 -11.10 0.87
N LYS A 42 -11.27 -11.04 1.44
CA LYS A 42 -12.51 -10.93 0.67
C LYS A 42 -12.59 -9.63 -0.14
N LEU A 43 -12.27 -8.50 0.52
CA LEU A 43 -12.31 -7.15 -0.06
C LEU A 43 -11.20 -6.89 -1.09
N ALA A 44 -10.11 -7.67 -1.06
CA ALA A 44 -9.02 -7.52 -2.00
C ALA A 44 -9.49 -7.65 -3.46
N LYS A 45 -9.14 -6.66 -4.28
CA LYS A 45 -9.49 -6.60 -5.71
C LYS A 45 -8.55 -7.48 -6.53
N ILE A 46 -9.12 -8.25 -7.45
CA ILE A 46 -8.36 -9.07 -8.42
C ILE A 46 -7.75 -8.14 -9.48
N GLY A 47 -6.58 -8.51 -10.01
CA GLY A 47 -5.88 -7.73 -11.05
C GLY A 47 -4.87 -6.71 -10.52
N LYS A 48 -4.56 -6.76 -9.21
CA LYS A 48 -3.41 -6.06 -8.64
C LYS A 48 -2.12 -6.83 -8.93
N SER A 49 -1.00 -6.11 -9.01
CA SER A 49 0.33 -6.71 -9.11
C SER A 49 0.60 -7.63 -7.91
N LEU A 50 1.36 -8.69 -8.15
CA LEU A 50 1.83 -9.60 -7.11
C LEU A 50 2.73 -8.83 -6.14
N GLY A 51 2.65 -9.17 -4.86
CA GLY A 51 3.56 -8.61 -3.87
C GLY A 51 4.98 -9.21 -4.00
N PRO A 52 5.90 -8.83 -3.09
CA PRO A 52 7.23 -9.43 -2.99
C PRO A 52 7.21 -10.94 -2.65
N ASP A 53 6.06 -11.42 -2.22
CA ASP A 53 5.72 -12.83 -1.98
C ASP A 53 5.36 -13.61 -3.26
N GLY A 54 5.09 -12.91 -4.37
CA GLY A 54 4.76 -13.53 -5.66
C GLY A 54 3.37 -14.17 -5.74
N PHE A 55 2.51 -14.05 -4.71
CA PHE A 55 1.17 -14.65 -4.71
C PHE A 55 0.11 -13.67 -5.20
N SER A 56 -0.88 -14.19 -5.94
CA SER A 56 -1.99 -13.37 -6.43
C SER A 56 -3.09 -13.26 -5.38
N VAL A 57 -3.92 -12.22 -5.48
CA VAL A 57 -5.14 -12.11 -4.67
C VAL A 57 -6.04 -13.35 -4.82
N GLY A 58 -6.05 -13.98 -6.00
CA GLY A 58 -6.78 -15.23 -6.24
C GLY A 58 -6.26 -16.40 -5.40
N TYR A 59 -4.95 -16.47 -5.18
CA TYR A 59 -4.33 -17.47 -4.29
C TYR A 59 -4.83 -17.29 -2.86
N TYR A 60 -4.78 -16.07 -2.34
CA TYR A 60 -5.27 -15.75 -1.00
C TYR A 60 -6.75 -16.07 -0.81
N LYS A 61 -7.60 -15.76 -1.80
CA LYS A 61 -9.02 -16.11 -1.76
C LYS A 61 -9.26 -17.62 -1.77
N LYS A 62 -8.49 -18.37 -2.56
CA LYS A 62 -8.62 -19.83 -2.67
C LYS A 62 -8.23 -20.56 -1.38
N PHE A 63 -7.16 -20.10 -0.72
CA PHE A 63 -6.60 -20.75 0.47
C PHE A 63 -6.92 -20.01 1.77
N ALA A 64 -7.88 -19.08 1.77
CA ALA A 64 -8.21 -18.23 2.91
C ALA A 64 -8.40 -19.04 4.21
N HIS A 65 -9.12 -20.17 4.16
CA HIS A 65 -9.35 -21.02 5.33
C HIS A 65 -8.06 -21.53 5.99
N GLN A 66 -7.03 -21.84 5.21
CA GLN A 66 -5.76 -22.35 5.73
C GLN A 66 -4.79 -21.22 6.08
N LEU A 67 -4.87 -20.11 5.34
CA LEU A 67 -3.93 -18.99 5.46
C LEU A 67 -4.28 -18.01 6.57
N VAL A 68 -5.57 -17.76 6.84
CA VAL A 68 -6.01 -16.75 7.82
C VAL A 68 -5.31 -16.96 9.16
N HIS A 69 -5.37 -18.18 9.70
CA HIS A 69 -4.74 -18.49 10.98
C HIS A 69 -3.21 -18.26 10.99
N GLN A 70 -2.52 -18.64 9.92
CA GLN A 70 -1.07 -18.45 9.81
C GLN A 70 -0.70 -16.97 9.65
N LEU A 71 -1.46 -16.23 8.84
CA LEU A 71 -1.28 -14.80 8.63
C LEU A 71 -1.50 -14.02 9.93
N THR A 72 -2.53 -14.35 10.71
CA THR A 72 -2.79 -13.72 12.02
C THR A 72 -1.61 -13.86 12.96
N LYS A 73 -1.04 -15.07 13.06
CA LYS A 73 0.13 -15.31 13.91
C LYS A 73 1.32 -14.47 13.47
N VAL A 74 1.66 -14.51 12.18
CA VAL A 74 2.83 -13.79 11.66
C VAL A 74 2.66 -12.28 11.80
N LEU A 75 1.49 -11.74 11.47
CA LEU A 75 1.24 -10.31 11.55
C LEU A 75 1.27 -9.79 12.98
N ASN A 76 0.70 -10.54 13.95
CA ASN A 76 0.76 -10.15 15.35
C ASN A 76 2.17 -10.20 15.93
N VAL A 77 3.01 -11.15 15.50
CA VAL A 77 4.44 -11.18 15.88
C VAL A 77 5.16 -9.95 15.33
N VAL A 78 4.97 -9.62 14.05
CA VAL A 78 5.61 -8.45 13.41
C VAL A 78 5.12 -7.14 14.02
N ALA A 79 3.83 -7.04 14.34
CA ALA A 79 3.24 -5.88 15.00
C ALA A 79 3.84 -5.66 16.41
N GLY A 80 4.02 -6.74 17.18
CA GLY A 80 4.62 -6.70 18.52
C GLY A 80 6.11 -6.37 18.51
N GLU A 81 6.87 -6.94 17.58
CA GLU A 81 8.32 -6.69 17.48
C GLU A 81 8.66 -5.30 16.92
N LYS A 82 7.68 -4.59 16.34
CA LYS A 82 7.85 -3.31 15.63
C LYS A 82 8.97 -3.35 14.59
N LYS A 83 9.29 -4.54 14.07
CA LYS A 83 10.34 -4.80 13.11
C LYS A 83 9.72 -5.49 11.91
N MET A 84 9.66 -4.76 10.79
CA MET A 84 9.35 -5.37 9.50
C MET A 84 10.55 -6.15 8.98
N TYR A 85 10.27 -7.24 8.27
CA TYR A 85 11.27 -7.97 7.49
C TYR A 85 11.88 -7.04 6.44
N GLN A 86 13.13 -6.63 6.65
CA GLN A 86 13.83 -5.64 5.82
C GLN A 86 13.97 -6.08 4.35
N ASN A 87 13.98 -7.39 4.10
CA ASN A 87 14.10 -8.00 2.78
C ASN A 87 12.76 -8.09 2.02
N LEU A 88 11.62 -7.72 2.63
CA LEU A 88 10.33 -7.75 1.94
C LEU A 88 10.13 -6.54 1.00
N TRP A 89 10.89 -5.45 1.21
CA TRP A 89 10.77 -4.21 0.43
C TRP A 89 11.75 -4.10 -0.74
N GLU A 90 12.60 -5.09 -0.97
CA GLU A 90 13.44 -5.08 -2.17
C GLU A 90 12.54 -5.13 -3.42
N PRO A 91 12.54 -4.08 -4.24
CA PRO A 91 11.68 -4.03 -5.41
C PRO A 91 12.16 -5.07 -6.42
N GLN A 92 11.51 -6.23 -6.45
CA GLN A 92 11.67 -7.20 -7.54
C GLN A 92 11.10 -6.67 -8.87
N SER A 93 10.23 -5.66 -8.79
CA SER A 93 9.60 -5.01 -9.94
C SER A 93 10.37 -3.75 -10.31
N LEU A 94 11.23 -3.86 -11.32
CA LEU A 94 11.77 -2.71 -12.07
C LEU A 94 10.69 -2.20 -13.03
N TRP A 95 9.62 -1.61 -12.49
CA TRP A 95 8.69 -0.87 -13.34
C TRP A 95 9.32 0.50 -13.64
N GLU A 96 9.66 0.72 -14.90
CA GLU A 96 10.15 2.03 -15.34
C GLU A 96 9.01 3.04 -15.28
N ARG A 97 9.27 4.22 -14.69
CA ARG A 97 8.31 5.32 -14.66
C ARG A 97 8.03 5.77 -16.10
N PRO A 98 6.77 5.74 -16.58
CA PRO A 98 6.43 6.28 -17.89
C PRO A 98 6.81 7.76 -17.95
N GLY A 99 7.80 8.10 -18.79
CA GLY A 99 8.31 9.47 -18.96
C GLY A 99 9.80 9.64 -18.72
N ASP A 100 10.50 8.66 -18.14
CA ASP A 100 11.96 8.73 -17.98
C ASP A 100 12.71 8.10 -19.17
N LEU A 101 12.13 8.11 -20.39
CA LEU A 101 12.73 7.56 -21.61
C LEU A 101 13.88 8.42 -22.18
N ARG A 102 14.52 9.27 -21.37
CA ARG A 102 15.58 10.21 -21.79
C ARG A 102 16.84 9.51 -22.33
N HIS A 103 16.98 8.22 -22.07
CA HIS A 103 18.09 7.39 -22.51
C HIS A 103 17.79 6.51 -23.73
N LEU A 104 16.52 6.40 -24.18
CA LEU A 104 16.15 5.48 -25.25
C LEU A 104 15.97 6.12 -26.63
N SER A 105 15.76 7.44 -26.73
CA SER A 105 15.86 8.15 -28.02
C SER A 105 15.74 9.67 -27.82
N PRO A 106 16.70 10.49 -28.29
CA PRO A 106 16.59 11.96 -28.25
C PRO A 106 15.40 12.54 -29.05
N ASN A 107 14.71 11.71 -29.86
CA ASN A 107 13.69 12.16 -30.81
C ASN A 107 12.31 11.53 -30.59
N LEU A 108 12.00 10.98 -29.41
CA LEU A 108 10.64 10.51 -29.15
C LEU A 108 9.70 11.70 -28.95
N PRO A 109 8.63 11.86 -29.76
CA PRO A 109 7.68 12.96 -29.58
C PRO A 109 7.08 12.89 -28.18
N SER A 110 7.04 14.02 -27.47
CA SER A 110 6.41 14.13 -26.16
C SER A 110 4.98 13.60 -26.24
N TYR A 111 4.71 12.51 -25.54
CA TYR A 111 3.36 11.92 -25.50
C TYR A 111 2.45 12.87 -24.70
N CYS A 112 1.75 13.76 -25.42
CA CYS A 112 0.66 14.54 -24.86
C CYS A 112 -0.58 13.63 -24.83
N GLY A 113 -1.03 13.28 -23.62
CA GLY A 113 -2.17 12.38 -23.41
C GLY A 113 -3.40 12.87 -24.15
N ARG A 114 -3.84 12.12 -25.16
CA ARG A 114 -5.07 12.42 -25.90
C ARG A 114 -6.25 11.70 -25.23
N GLN A 115 -7.23 12.49 -24.81
CA GLN A 115 -8.59 12.05 -24.50
C GLN A 115 -9.17 11.29 -25.68
N THR A 116 -9.86 10.17 -25.45
CA THR A 116 -10.80 9.61 -26.41
C THR A 116 -12.21 9.65 -25.82
N PRO A 117 -13.17 10.32 -26.45
CA PRO A 117 -14.58 10.10 -26.16
C PRO A 117 -14.99 8.78 -26.83
N HIS A 118 -15.53 7.84 -26.06
CA HIS A 118 -16.16 6.65 -26.63
C HIS A 118 -17.41 7.08 -27.41
N LYS A 119 -17.39 6.88 -28.74
CA LYS A 119 -18.58 6.81 -29.60
C LYS A 119 -18.77 5.36 -30.06
N GLY A 120 -20.02 4.92 -30.05
CA GLY A 120 -20.53 3.68 -30.66
C GLY A 120 -21.82 3.28 -29.93
N ILE A 121 -22.95 2.98 -30.57
CA ILE A 121 -23.35 2.81 -31.96
C ILE A 121 -24.78 3.35 -32.07
#